data_AF-A0A1S3AMR3-F1
#
_entry.id   AF-A0A1S3AMR3-F1
#
_cell.length_a   1.000
_cell.length_b   1.000
_cell.length_c   1.000
_cell.angle_alpha   90.00
_cell.angle_beta   90.00
_cell.angle_gamma   90.00
#
_symmetry.space_group_name_H-M   'P 1'
#
loop_
_entity.id
_entity.type
_entity.pdbx_description
1 polymer ?
#
loop_
_entity_poly.entity_id
_entity_poly.type
_entity_poly.pdbx_seq_one_letter_code
_entity_poly.pdbx_strand_id
1 'polypeptide(L)'
;MSGDAHRVPAAHWAAALSLRFNFRFPVLFRLSAGGDGHGNVGAKFQFSSCRQATAKMVNVPKTRRTFCKKCGKHQPHKVTQYKKGKDSLYAQGKRRYDRKQSGYGGQTKPIFRKKAKTTKKIVLRLECVEPNCRSKRMLAIKRCKHFELGGDKKRKGQVIQF
;
A
#
# COMPACT_ATOMS: atom_id res chain seq x y z
N MET A 1 51.40 27.61 11.14
CA MET A 1 50.73 28.09 9.93
C MET A 1 49.23 27.93 10.13
N SER A 2 48.68 28.93 10.79
CA SER A 2 47.26 29.15 11.00
C SER A 2 46.61 29.38 9.63
N GLY A 3 45.57 28.60 9.32
CA GLY A 3 44.78 28.75 8.10
C GLY A 3 43.34 29.09 8.48
N ASP A 4 42.93 30.27 8.04
CA ASP A 4 41.81 31.08 8.50
C ASP A 4 40.40 30.48 8.50
N ALA A 5 39.63 31.06 9.41
CA ALA A 5 38.20 30.92 9.57
C ALA A 5 37.43 31.54 8.40
N HIS A 6 36.55 30.76 7.78
CA HIS A 6 35.42 31.29 7.02
C HIS A 6 34.14 31.19 7.85
N ARG A 7 33.88 32.31 8.53
CA ARG A 7 32.62 32.73 9.15
C ARG A 7 31.59 32.94 8.03
N VAL A 8 30.53 32.14 8.01
CA VAL A 8 29.35 32.41 7.17
C VAL A 8 28.29 33.10 8.04
N PRO A 9 27.76 34.26 7.61
CA PRO A 9 26.91 35.12 8.44
C PRO A 9 25.46 34.64 8.55
N ALA A 10 24.89 34.90 9.73
CA ALA A 10 23.46 34.83 10.00
C ALA A 10 22.74 36.00 9.31
N ALA A 11 21.76 35.69 8.46
CA ALA A 11 20.71 36.60 8.02
C ALA A 11 19.42 35.76 7.86
N HIS A 12 18.47 35.85 8.80
CA HIS A 12 17.33 36.78 8.77
C HIS A 12 16.45 36.61 7.52
N TRP A 13 15.55 35.62 7.55
CA TRP A 13 14.30 35.66 6.79
C TRP A 13 13.17 35.12 7.66
N ALA A 14 12.53 36.06 8.36
CA ALA A 14 11.17 35.90 8.83
C ALA A 14 10.24 35.93 7.61
N ALA A 15 9.41 34.90 7.44
CA ALA A 15 8.19 34.99 6.65
C ALA A 15 7.17 34.03 7.23
N ALA A 16 6.23 34.62 7.97
CA ALA A 16 5.02 34.00 8.44
C ALA A 16 4.17 33.50 7.26
N LEU A 17 3.62 32.29 7.38
CA LEU A 17 2.35 31.96 6.73
C LEU A 17 1.64 30.88 7.55
N SER A 18 1.01 31.37 8.62
CA SER A 18 -0.06 30.74 9.37
C SER A 18 -1.29 30.57 8.47
N LEU A 19 -1.33 29.48 7.70
CA LEU A 19 -2.58 29.01 7.09
C LEU A 19 -3.39 28.25 8.13
N ARG A 20 -4.25 29.02 8.81
CA ARG A 20 -5.44 28.55 9.53
C ARG A 20 -6.29 27.72 8.57
N PHE A 21 -6.20 26.39 8.66
CA PHE A 21 -7.21 25.52 8.05
C PHE A 21 -8.36 25.33 9.03
N ASN A 22 -9.31 26.27 8.96
CA ASN A 22 -10.65 26.14 9.52
C ASN A 22 -11.35 24.97 8.83
N PHE A 23 -11.40 23.81 9.46
CA PHE A 23 -12.39 22.77 9.10
C PHE A 23 -13.38 22.62 10.25
N ARG A 24 -14.40 23.46 10.16
CA ARG A 24 -15.66 23.41 10.90
C ARG A 24 -16.36 22.08 10.59
N PHE A 25 -16.11 21.05 11.37
CA PHE A 25 -17.00 19.89 11.45
C PHE A 25 -18.11 20.20 12.47
N PRO A 26 -19.40 20.18 12.09
CA PRO A 26 -20.48 20.26 13.05
C PRO A 26 -20.61 18.91 13.75
N VAL A 27 -19.92 18.74 14.87
CA VAL A 27 -20.29 17.72 15.86
C VAL A 27 -21.44 18.32 16.67
N LEU A 28 -22.67 17.98 16.29
CA LEU A 28 -23.83 18.25 17.12
C LEU A 28 -23.78 17.28 18.31
N PHE A 29 -23.02 17.66 19.34
CA PHE A 29 -22.95 16.95 20.61
C PHE A 29 -24.18 17.36 21.43
N ARG A 30 -25.27 16.60 21.32
CA ARG A 30 -26.42 16.73 22.22
C ARG A 30 -26.02 16.08 23.55
N LEU A 31 -25.52 16.87 24.50
CA LEU A 31 -25.43 16.47 25.90
C LEU A 31 -26.86 16.29 26.42
N SER A 32 -27.22 15.07 26.78
CA SER A 32 -28.33 14.81 27.72
C SER A 32 -27.69 14.47 29.06
N ALA A 33 -27.95 15.29 30.07
CA ALA A 33 -27.63 14.98 31.45
C ALA A 33 -28.64 13.94 31.97
N GLY A 34 -28.14 12.87 32.57
CA GLY A 34 -28.91 11.86 33.30
C GLY A 34 -27.96 11.15 34.26
N GLY A 35 -28.21 11.29 35.55
CA GLY A 35 -27.33 10.86 36.64
C GLY A 35 -27.38 9.37 36.97
N ASP A 36 -26.37 9.02 37.78
CA ASP A 36 -26.26 7.99 38.83
C ASP A 36 -26.68 6.54 38.56
N GLY A 37 -25.71 5.65 38.72
CA GLY A 37 -25.98 4.22 38.85
C GLY A 37 -24.72 3.36 38.70
N HIS A 38 -24.16 2.93 39.83
CA HIS A 38 -23.20 1.83 39.89
C HIS A 38 -23.75 0.60 39.12
N GLY A 39 -23.00 0.13 38.13
CA GLY A 39 -23.36 -1.07 37.39
C GLY A 39 -22.30 -1.42 36.36
N ASN A 40 -21.64 -2.55 36.57
CA ASN A 40 -20.71 -3.15 35.62
C ASN A 40 -21.44 -3.46 34.30
N VAL A 41 -21.41 -2.53 33.36
CA VAL A 41 -21.84 -2.78 31.99
C VAL A 41 -20.61 -3.17 31.19
N GLY A 42 -20.30 -4.47 31.23
CA GLY A 42 -19.50 -5.11 30.21
C GLY A 42 -20.08 -4.74 28.85
N ALA A 43 -19.42 -3.80 28.17
CA ALA A 43 -19.78 -3.42 26.82
C ALA A 43 -19.56 -4.66 25.94
N LYS A 44 -20.63 -5.44 25.75
CA LYS A 44 -20.75 -6.41 24.68
C LYS A 44 -20.75 -5.59 23.39
N PHE A 45 -19.55 -5.23 22.94
CA PHE A 45 -19.30 -4.75 21.60
C PHE A 45 -19.67 -5.92 20.69
N GLN A 46 -20.94 -5.97 20.29
CA GLN A 46 -21.39 -6.85 19.24
C GLN A 46 -20.63 -6.40 17.98
N PHE A 47 -19.52 -7.09 17.72
CA PHE A 47 -18.87 -7.11 16.42
C PHE A 47 -19.95 -7.61 15.46
N SER A 48 -20.65 -6.64 14.87
CA SER A 48 -21.61 -6.87 13.81
C SER A 48 -20.85 -7.65 12.75
N SER A 49 -21.22 -8.93 12.62
CA SER A 49 -20.60 -9.86 11.70
C SER A 49 -20.68 -9.22 10.32
N CYS A 50 -19.54 -8.70 9.86
CA CYS A 50 -19.40 -8.18 8.52
C CYS A 50 -19.67 -9.37 7.61
N ARG A 51 -20.89 -9.36 7.06
CA ARG A 51 -21.49 -10.36 6.19
C ARG A 51 -20.40 -10.96 5.32
N GLN A 52 -20.30 -12.29 5.35
CA GLN A 52 -19.44 -13.05 4.46
C GLN A 52 -19.84 -12.70 3.02
N ALA A 53 -19.19 -11.69 2.46
CA ALA A 53 -19.26 -11.39 1.05
C ALA A 53 -18.70 -12.64 0.37
N THR A 54 -19.57 -13.36 -0.33
CA THR A 54 -19.20 -14.45 -1.23
C THR A 54 -17.92 -14.05 -1.94
N ALA A 55 -16.85 -14.84 -1.77
CA ALA A 55 -15.54 -14.49 -2.26
C ALA A 55 -15.58 -14.41 -3.79
N LYS A 56 -15.85 -13.22 -4.33
CA LYS A 56 -15.82 -12.95 -5.76
C LYS A 56 -14.39 -13.25 -6.22
N MET A 57 -14.21 -14.41 -6.84
CA MET A 57 -12.95 -14.79 -7.49
C MET A 57 -12.58 -13.72 -8.50
N VAL A 58 -11.39 -13.14 -8.37
CA VAL A 58 -10.92 -12.07 -9.25
C VAL A 58 -10.06 -12.70 -10.33
N ASN A 59 -10.63 -12.80 -11.52
CA ASN A 59 -9.97 -13.30 -12.73
C ASN A 59 -9.49 -12.13 -13.60
N VAL A 60 -8.22 -12.12 -13.96
CA VAL A 60 -7.62 -11.16 -14.90
C VAL A 60 -7.09 -11.90 -16.13
N PRO A 61 -7.39 -11.45 -17.37
CA PRO A 61 -6.90 -12.13 -18.57
C PRO A 61 -5.38 -12.00 -18.71
N LYS A 62 -4.75 -13.02 -19.30
CA LYS A 62 -3.30 -13.05 -19.59
C LYS A 62 -2.87 -12.03 -20.64
N THR A 63 -3.81 -11.59 -21.49
CA THR A 63 -3.58 -10.55 -22.51
C THR A 63 -4.62 -9.45 -22.38
N ARG A 64 -4.18 -8.19 -22.52
CA ARG A 64 -5.07 -7.02 -22.48
C ARG A 64 -4.58 -5.95 -23.43
N ARG A 65 -5.45 -5.36 -24.25
CA ARG A 65 -5.12 -4.17 -25.04
C ARG A 65 -5.13 -2.94 -24.13
N THR A 66 -4.00 -2.24 -24.04
CA THR A 66 -3.86 -1.03 -23.21
C THR A 66 -2.98 -0.03 -23.92
N PHE A 67 -3.10 1.25 -23.58
CA PHE A 67 -2.21 2.28 -24.09
C PHE A 67 -0.74 1.93 -23.81
N CYS A 68 0.18 2.12 -24.74
CA CYS A 68 1.61 1.97 -24.53
C CYS A 68 2.29 3.34 -24.55
N LYS A 69 2.91 3.75 -23.43
CA LYS A 69 3.57 5.07 -23.32
C LYS A 69 4.70 5.27 -24.33
N LYS A 70 5.46 4.21 -24.66
CA LYS A 70 6.56 4.31 -25.63
C LYS A 70 6.08 4.31 -27.08
N CYS A 71 5.01 3.58 -27.40
CA CYS A 71 4.49 3.49 -28.77
C CYS A 71 3.45 4.57 -29.09
N GLY A 72 2.93 5.28 -28.10
CA GLY A 72 1.84 6.25 -28.27
C GLY A 72 0.50 5.66 -28.68
N LYS A 73 0.35 4.32 -28.72
CA LYS A 73 -0.84 3.62 -29.21
C LYS A 73 -1.27 2.46 -28.32
N HIS A 74 -2.51 2.02 -28.49
CA HIS A 74 -3.08 0.88 -27.76
C HIS A 74 -2.59 -0.45 -28.36
N GLN A 75 -1.65 -1.09 -27.66
CA GLN A 75 -1.11 -2.39 -28.05
C GLN A 75 -1.59 -3.52 -27.13
N PRO A 76 -1.58 -4.77 -27.60
CA PRO A 76 -1.72 -5.93 -26.73
C PRO A 76 -0.53 -5.99 -25.76
N HIS A 77 -0.84 -6.18 -24.48
CA HIS A 77 0.15 -6.38 -23.42
C HIS A 77 -0.02 -7.77 -22.81
N LYS A 78 1.09 -8.46 -22.56
CA LYS A 78 1.13 -9.65 -21.72
C LYS A 78 1.04 -9.22 -20.26
N VAL A 79 0.11 -9.80 -19.53
CA VAL A 79 -0.14 -9.51 -18.12
C VAL A 79 0.52 -10.60 -17.29
N THR A 80 1.36 -10.23 -16.34
CA THR A 80 1.95 -11.16 -15.35
C THR A 80 1.81 -10.60 -13.94
N GLN A 81 1.87 -11.47 -12.93
CA GLN A 81 1.89 -11.03 -11.55
C GLN A 81 3.29 -10.50 -11.19
N TYR A 82 3.36 -9.35 -10.55
CA TYR A 82 4.61 -8.86 -9.98
C TYR A 82 5.02 -9.68 -8.77
N LYS A 83 6.26 -10.17 -8.79
CA LYS A 83 6.93 -10.76 -7.63
C LYS A 83 8.01 -9.79 -7.16
N LYS A 84 8.08 -9.55 -5.84
CA LYS A 84 9.19 -8.79 -5.24
C LYS A 84 10.47 -9.60 -5.45
N GLY A 85 11.53 -8.95 -5.96
CA GLY A 85 12.85 -9.57 -6.08
C GLY A 85 13.53 -9.76 -4.72
N LYS A 86 14.65 -10.48 -4.72
CA LYS A 86 15.56 -10.58 -3.57
C LYS A 86 16.12 -9.20 -3.24
N ASP A 87 16.19 -8.85 -1.96
CA ASP A 87 16.77 -7.58 -1.52
C ASP A 87 18.30 -7.60 -1.72
N SER A 88 18.86 -6.49 -2.23
CA SER A 88 20.31 -6.36 -2.48
C SER A 88 21.08 -6.09 -1.19
N LEU A 89 22.21 -6.78 -1.00
CA LEU A 89 23.09 -6.63 0.18
C LEU A 89 23.88 -5.31 0.17
N TYR A 90 24.24 -4.83 -1.02
CA TYR A 90 25.09 -3.64 -1.17
C TYR A 90 24.31 -2.31 -1.14
N ALA A 91 22.98 -2.38 -1.01
CA ALA A 91 22.16 -1.20 -0.83
C ALA A 91 22.60 -0.42 0.42
N GLN A 92 22.65 0.91 0.33
CA GLN A 92 23.15 1.78 1.40
C GLN A 92 22.46 1.51 2.76
N GLY A 93 21.15 1.28 2.74
CA GLY A 93 20.38 0.98 3.96
C GLY A 93 20.78 -0.34 4.61
N LYS A 94 21.05 -1.38 3.81
CA LYS A 94 21.49 -2.70 4.30
C LYS A 94 22.92 -2.63 4.84
N ARG A 95 23.86 -2.00 4.12
CA ARG A 95 25.23 -1.76 4.60
C ARG A 95 25.26 -1.02 5.94
N ARG A 96 24.46 0.05 6.07
CA ARG A 96 24.33 0.80 7.33
C ARG A 96 23.73 -0.05 8.45
N TYR A 97 22.71 -0.86 8.14
CA TYR A 97 22.06 -1.73 9.12
C TYR A 97 23.03 -2.80 9.64
N ASP A 98 23.77 -3.46 8.74
CA ASP A 98 24.70 -4.53 9.11
C ASP A 98 25.86 -3.99 9.96
N ARG A 99 26.41 -2.83 9.62
CA ARG A 99 27.42 -2.13 10.45
C ARG A 99 26.87 -1.69 11.80
N LYS A 100 25.58 -1.33 11.88
CA LYS A 100 24.96 -0.98 13.17
C LYS A 100 24.69 -2.23 14.01
N GLN A 101 24.42 -3.36 13.35
CA GLN A 101 24.04 -4.61 14.00
C GLN A 101 25.24 -5.43 14.49
N SER A 102 26.45 -5.17 13.96
CA SER A 102 27.69 -5.81 14.41
C SER A 102 28.11 -5.35 15.81
N GLY A 103 28.64 -6.26 16.61
CA GLY A 103 29.08 -6.00 17.99
C GLY A 103 28.07 -6.47 19.04
N TYR A 104 28.25 -6.02 20.28
CA TYR A 104 27.33 -6.31 21.38
C TYR A 104 26.15 -5.31 21.41
N GLY A 105 25.06 -5.68 22.09
CA GLY A 105 23.88 -4.80 22.24
C GLY A 105 22.60 -5.27 21.56
N GLY A 106 22.57 -6.49 21.00
CA GLY A 106 21.34 -7.14 20.54
C GLY A 106 20.71 -6.47 19.31
N GLN A 107 19.38 -6.40 19.28
CA GLN A 107 18.62 -5.92 18.12
C GLN A 107 18.54 -4.39 18.07
N THR A 108 19.12 -3.77 17.04
CA THR A 108 19.30 -2.30 16.99
C THR A 108 18.19 -1.50 16.31
N LYS A 109 17.26 -2.16 15.60
CA LYS A 109 16.07 -1.54 14.98
C LYS A 109 14.79 -2.29 15.35
N PRO A 110 13.66 -1.59 15.52
CA PRO A 110 12.41 -2.22 15.92
C PRO A 110 11.87 -3.18 14.86
N ILE A 111 11.42 -4.35 15.30
CA ILE A 111 10.72 -5.33 14.47
C ILE A 111 9.22 -5.12 14.64
N PHE A 112 8.50 -4.91 13.54
CA PHE A 112 7.05 -4.73 13.58
C PHE A 112 6.31 -6.07 13.77
N ARG A 113 5.76 -6.31 14.98
CA ARG A 113 5.08 -7.55 15.36
C ARG A 113 3.57 -7.57 15.06
N LYS A 114 2.85 -6.45 15.21
CA LYS A 114 1.38 -6.39 15.17
C LYS A 114 0.82 -6.13 13.76
N LYS A 115 0.95 -7.10 12.84
CA LYS A 115 0.44 -6.98 11.46
C LYS A 115 -1.07 -7.26 11.38
N ALA A 116 -1.87 -6.24 11.11
CA ALA A 116 -3.33 -6.39 10.96
C ALA A 116 -3.80 -6.78 9.54
N LYS A 117 -3.02 -6.47 8.49
CA LYS A 117 -3.45 -6.73 7.11
C LYS A 117 -3.06 -8.14 6.66
N THR A 118 -4.05 -8.95 6.28
CA THR A 118 -3.87 -10.33 5.82
C THR A 118 -3.55 -10.43 4.32
N THR A 119 -4.04 -9.49 3.51
CA THR A 119 -3.87 -9.49 2.04
C THR A 119 -2.96 -8.36 1.57
N LYS A 120 -2.37 -8.51 0.39
CA LYS A 120 -1.52 -7.51 -0.28
C LYS A 120 -2.27 -6.87 -1.44
N LYS A 121 -1.83 -5.69 -1.89
CA LYS A 121 -2.27 -5.16 -3.19
C LYS A 121 -1.52 -5.94 -4.27
N ILE A 122 -2.25 -6.48 -5.23
CA ILE A 122 -1.66 -7.23 -6.34
C ILE A 122 -1.25 -6.22 -7.39
N VAL A 123 0.02 -6.29 -7.81
CA VAL A 123 0.54 -5.46 -8.89
C VAL A 123 0.71 -6.33 -10.12
N LEU A 124 0.15 -5.89 -11.23
CA LEU A 124 0.30 -6.52 -12.53
C LEU A 124 1.47 -5.87 -13.27
N ARG A 125 2.32 -6.68 -13.89
CA ARG A 125 3.31 -6.23 -14.86
C ARG A 125 2.70 -6.40 -16.25
N LEU A 126 2.52 -5.29 -16.95
CA LEU A 126 2.05 -5.24 -18.33
C LEU A 126 3.27 -5.10 -19.22
N GLU A 127 3.56 -6.09 -20.05
CA GLU A 127 4.66 -6.08 -21.01
C GLU A 127 4.09 -5.92 -22.42
N CYS A 128 4.53 -4.90 -23.15
CA CYS A 128 4.12 -4.70 -24.53
C CYS A 128 4.62 -5.85 -25.42
N VAL A 129 3.74 -6.41 -26.25
CA VAL A 129 4.08 -7.52 -27.15
C VAL A 129 4.97 -7.06 -28.31
N GLU A 130 4.92 -5.77 -28.66
CA GLU A 130 5.68 -5.19 -29.76
C GLU A 130 7.19 -5.46 -29.59
N PRO A 131 7.86 -6.10 -30.56
CA PRO A 131 9.24 -6.55 -30.43
C PRO A 131 10.21 -5.40 -30.18
N ASN A 132 9.93 -4.23 -30.76
CA ASN A 132 10.79 -3.04 -30.67
C ASN A 132 10.64 -2.28 -29.34
N CYS A 133 9.55 -2.50 -28.60
CA CYS A 133 9.22 -1.69 -27.42
C CYS A 133 9.50 -2.40 -26.11
N ARG A 134 8.99 -3.64 -25.96
CA ARG A 134 9.01 -4.50 -24.76
C ARG A 134 8.88 -3.75 -23.42
N SER A 135 8.15 -2.63 -23.42
CA SER A 135 8.09 -1.75 -22.26
C SER A 135 7.20 -2.37 -21.19
N LYS A 136 7.62 -2.18 -19.93
CA LYS A 136 6.96 -2.76 -18.76
C LYS A 136 6.27 -1.66 -17.98
N ARG A 137 4.99 -1.87 -17.64
CA ARG A 137 4.22 -0.97 -16.77
C ARG A 137 3.64 -1.72 -15.59
N MET A 138 3.72 -1.12 -14.42
CA MET A 138 3.10 -1.65 -13.20
C MET A 138 1.70 -1.07 -13.02
N LEU A 139 0.71 -1.93 -12.77
CA LEU A 139 -0.66 -1.53 -12.44
C LEU A 139 -1.11 -2.21 -11.16
N ALA A 140 -1.42 -1.42 -10.14
CA ALA A 140 -1.91 -1.93 -8.86
C ALA A 140 -3.44 -2.09 -8.88
N ILE A 141 -3.92 -3.24 -8.45
CA ILE A 141 -5.35 -3.51 -8.22
C ILE A 141 -5.66 -3.36 -6.71
N LYS A 142 -6.95 -3.28 -6.38
CA LYS A 142 -7.45 -3.41 -5.01
C LYS A 142 -6.97 -4.74 -4.37
N ARG A 143 -7.05 -4.82 -3.03
CA ARG A 143 -6.66 -6.03 -2.30
C ARG A 143 -7.68 -7.13 -2.54
N CYS A 144 -7.20 -8.34 -2.83
CA CYS A 144 -8.02 -9.53 -3.06
C CYS A 144 -7.47 -10.68 -2.21
N LYS A 145 -8.33 -11.63 -1.80
CA LYS A 145 -7.91 -12.85 -1.10
C LYS A 145 -7.40 -13.91 -2.08
N HIS A 146 -8.19 -14.17 -3.12
CA HIS A 146 -7.85 -15.10 -4.20
C HIS A 146 -7.69 -14.32 -5.51
N PHE A 147 -6.64 -14.65 -6.27
CA PHE A 147 -6.33 -14.03 -7.55
C PHE A 147 -5.85 -15.11 -8.51
N GLU A 148 -6.51 -15.18 -9.65
CA GLU A 148 -6.19 -16.10 -10.72
C GLU A 148 -5.91 -15.31 -12.01
N LEU A 149 -4.96 -15.82 -12.80
CA LEU A 149 -4.54 -15.18 -14.03
C LEU A 149 -4.91 -16.07 -15.22
N GLY A 150 -5.93 -15.66 -15.97
CA GLY A 150 -6.47 -16.37 -17.12
C GLY A 150 -7.23 -17.64 -16.74
N GLY A 151 -8.04 -17.58 -15.68
CA GLY A 151 -9.00 -18.63 -15.36
C GLY A 151 -10.15 -18.65 -16.37
N ASP A 152 -10.95 -19.72 -16.34
CA ASP A 152 -12.09 -19.87 -17.24
C ASP A 152 -13.15 -18.82 -16.99
N LYS A 153 -13.74 -18.33 -18.08
CA LYS A 153 -14.87 -17.40 -17.99
C LYS A 153 -16.10 -18.20 -17.57
N LYS A 154 -16.71 -17.79 -16.46
CA LYS A 154 -17.98 -18.37 -16.00
C LYS A 154 -19.05 -18.21 -17.08
N ARG A 155 -19.63 -19.33 -17.53
CA ARG A 155 -20.77 -19.35 -18.46
C ARG A 155 -22.05 -18.94 -17.72
N LYS A 156 -22.97 -18.25 -18.40
CA LYS A 156 -24.26 -17.85 -17.81
C LYS A 156 -25.26 -19.02 -17.94
N GLY A 157 -25.97 -19.34 -16.86
CA GLY A 157 -27.12 -20.26 -16.90
C GLY A 157 -26.81 -21.76 -16.93
N GLN A 158 -25.56 -22.18 -16.73
CA GLN A 158 -25.26 -23.60 -16.60
C GLN A 158 -25.65 -24.12 -15.22
N VAL A 159 -26.36 -25.25 -15.20
CA VAL A 159 -26.63 -26.02 -13.98
C VAL A 159 -25.29 -26.50 -13.44
N ILE A 160 -25.03 -26.16 -12.19
CA ILE A 160 -23.85 -26.63 -11.47
C ILE A 160 -24.20 -28.05 -11.00
N GLN A 161 -23.36 -29.04 -11.32
CA GLN A 161 -23.51 -30.39 -10.76
C GLN A 161 -23.21 -30.33 -9.26
N PHE A 162 -24.13 -30.91 -8.48
CA PHE A 162 -24.05 -31.04 -7.02
C PHE A 162 -23.31 -32.31 -6.63
#